data_AF-A0A9D3MGD1-F1
#
_entry.id   AF-A0A9D3MGD1-F1
#
_cell.length_a   1.000
_cell.length_b   1.000
_cell.length_c   1.000
_cell.angle_alpha   90.00
_cell.angle_beta   90.00
_cell.angle_gamma   90.00
#
_symmetry.space_group_name_H-M   'P 1'
#
loop_
_entity.id
_entity.type
_entity.pdbx_description
1 polymer ?
#
loop_
_entity_poly.entity_id
_entity_poly.type
_entity_poly.pdbx_seq_one_letter_code
_entity_poly.pdbx_strand_id
1 'polypeptide(L)'
;MTTVNRCLDAAKACNVDETCQKLRTEYVSACITPGGKAAAATATCNRARCSKALRKFFDRVPPDFTHELLFCPCTAAACAERRRQTIVPGCSYEDRDKPSCLAQLRVCKADYVCSTASLIPLNRSESQTMLL
;
A
#
# COMPACT_ATOMS: atom_id res chain seq x y z
N MET A 1 -5.58 -25.98 16.81
CA MET A 1 -5.51 -24.51 17.00
C MET A 1 -5.59 -23.87 15.64
N THR A 2 -6.69 -23.19 15.32
CA THR A 2 -6.77 -22.36 14.12
C THR A 2 -5.81 -21.18 14.31
N THR A 3 -4.79 -21.06 13.47
CA THR A 3 -3.87 -19.93 13.52
C THR A 3 -4.63 -18.66 13.16
N VAL A 4 -4.91 -17.82 14.16
CA VAL A 4 -5.63 -16.54 13.96
C VAL A 4 -4.78 -15.61 13.12
N ASN A 5 -5.23 -15.30 11.90
CA ASN A 5 -4.54 -14.40 10.99
C ASN A 5 -5.18 -13.01 11.04
N ARG A 6 -4.59 -12.10 11.83
CA ARG A 6 -5.12 -10.75 12.05
C ARG A 6 -5.23 -9.93 10.77
N CYS A 7 -4.33 -10.13 9.80
CA CYS A 7 -4.43 -9.45 8.50
C CYS A 7 -5.60 -9.96 7.66
N LEU A 8 -6.00 -11.24 7.82
CA LEU A 8 -7.20 -11.76 7.17
C LEU A 8 -8.45 -11.19 7.82
N ASP A 9 -8.48 -11.05 9.14
CA ASP A 9 -9.60 -10.47 9.87
C ASP A 9 -9.79 -8.99 9.52
N ALA A 10 -8.71 -8.21 9.46
CA ALA A 10 -8.71 -6.83 8.97
C ALA A 10 -9.26 -6.73 7.53
N ALA A 11 -8.84 -7.66 6.65
CA ALA A 11 -9.34 -7.74 5.29
C ALA A 11 -10.84 -8.08 5.22
N LYS A 12 -11.37 -8.86 6.17
CA LYS A 12 -12.80 -9.15 6.26
C LYS A 12 -13.57 -7.93 6.77
N ALA A 13 -13.07 -7.25 7.80
CA ALA A 13 -13.69 -6.03 8.33
C ALA A 13 -13.84 -4.96 7.24
N CYS A 14 -12.78 -4.71 6.48
CA CYS A 14 -12.84 -3.80 5.33
C CYS A 14 -13.81 -4.25 4.22
N ASN A 15 -14.03 -5.55 4.04
CA ASN A 15 -14.96 -6.07 3.03
C ASN A 15 -16.43 -5.93 3.44
N VAL A 16 -16.73 -5.72 4.73
CA VAL A 16 -18.09 -5.48 5.24
C VAL A 16 -18.43 -3.98 5.19
N ASP A 17 -17.44 -3.11 5.35
CA ASP A 17 -17.63 -1.66 5.22
C ASP A 17 -17.68 -1.23 3.74
N GLU A 18 -18.77 -0.57 3.32
CA GLU A 18 -18.97 -0.19 1.91
C GLU A 18 -17.88 0.75 1.38
N THR A 19 -17.43 1.69 2.20
CA THR A 19 -16.43 2.69 1.79
C THR A 19 -15.06 2.03 1.62
N CYS A 20 -14.65 1.23 2.61
CA CYS A 20 -13.39 0.50 2.59
C CYS A 20 -13.37 -0.51 1.43
N GLN A 21 -14.43 -1.31 1.26
CA GLN A 21 -14.53 -2.30 0.19
C GLN A 21 -14.45 -1.64 -1.20
N LYS A 22 -15.17 -0.53 -1.40
CA LYS A 22 -15.20 0.19 -2.68
C LYS A 22 -13.82 0.76 -3.02
N LEU A 23 -13.21 1.50 -2.09
CA LEU A 23 -11.90 2.11 -2.33
C LEU A 23 -10.79 1.07 -2.44
N ARG A 24 -10.91 -0.05 -1.71
CA ARG A 24 -10.02 -1.20 -1.84
C ARG A 24 -10.06 -1.80 -3.23
N THR A 25 -11.25 -2.05 -3.74
CA THR A 25 -11.46 -2.58 -5.10
C THR A 25 -10.94 -1.60 -6.16
N GLU A 26 -11.14 -0.29 -5.94
CA GLU A 26 -10.64 0.76 -6.83
C GLU A 26 -9.10 0.72 -6.95
N TYR A 27 -8.35 0.71 -5.83
CA TYR A 27 -6.89 0.69 -5.94
C TYR A 27 -6.38 -0.66 -6.47
N VAL A 28 -6.99 -1.78 -6.07
CA VAL A 28 -6.58 -3.11 -6.57
C VAL A 28 -6.73 -3.17 -8.08
N SER A 29 -7.85 -2.70 -8.64
CA SER A 29 -8.05 -2.66 -10.10
C SER A 29 -7.15 -1.64 -10.82
N ALA A 30 -6.75 -0.55 -10.14
CA ALA A 30 -5.79 0.41 -10.69
C ALA A 30 -4.36 -0.14 -10.74
N CYS A 31 -4.00 -1.00 -9.78
CA CYS A 31 -2.66 -1.59 -9.67
C CYS A 31 -2.53 -2.92 -10.44
N ILE A 32 -3.62 -3.67 -10.62
CA ILE A 32 -3.63 -4.95 -11.34
C ILE A 32 -4.25 -4.74 -12.73
N THR A 33 -3.45 -4.82 -13.79
CA THR A 33 -3.96 -4.84 -15.16
C THR A 33 -4.61 -6.20 -15.46
N PRO A 34 -5.83 -6.27 -16.04
CA PRO A 34 -6.45 -7.53 -16.44
C PRO A 34 -5.64 -8.16 -17.57
N GLY A 35 -4.72 -9.07 -17.23
CA GLY A 35 -3.87 -9.79 -18.20
C GLY A 35 -2.49 -10.19 -17.69
N GLY A 36 -2.00 -9.61 -16.59
CA GLY A 36 -0.68 -9.92 -16.06
C GLY A 36 -0.73 -10.87 -14.87
N LYS A 37 -0.63 -12.18 -15.11
CA LYS A 37 -0.07 -13.11 -14.11
C LYS A 37 1.23 -12.48 -13.58
N ALA A 38 1.50 -12.63 -12.29
CA ALA A 38 2.70 -12.16 -11.58
C ALA A 38 4.03 -12.80 -12.07
N ALA A 39 4.13 -13.17 -13.35
CA ALA A 39 5.21 -13.95 -13.94
C ALA A 39 5.71 -13.43 -15.30
N ALA A 40 5.28 -12.25 -15.77
CA ALA A 40 5.83 -11.65 -16.99
C ALA A 40 6.27 -10.21 -16.71
N ALA A 41 7.59 -10.01 -16.65
CA ALA A 41 8.27 -8.78 -16.27
C ALA A 41 8.10 -7.60 -17.26
N THR A 42 7.05 -7.55 -18.07
CA THR A 42 6.86 -6.56 -19.14
C THR A 42 5.45 -6.00 -19.27
N ALA A 43 4.48 -6.42 -18.45
CA ALA A 43 3.25 -5.65 -18.27
C ALA A 43 3.49 -4.58 -17.19
N THR A 44 4.11 -3.47 -17.58
CA THR A 44 4.36 -2.32 -16.70
C THR A 44 3.01 -1.80 -16.22
N CYS A 45 2.65 -2.06 -14.97
CA CYS A 45 1.46 -1.48 -14.40
C CYS A 45 1.55 0.06 -14.49
N ASN A 46 0.40 0.75 -14.58
CA ASN A 46 0.41 2.21 -14.53
C ASN A 46 0.67 2.67 -13.08
N ARG A 47 1.94 2.78 -12.69
CA ARG A 47 2.37 3.14 -11.33
C ARG A 47 1.77 4.47 -10.86
N ALA A 48 1.67 5.46 -11.75
CA ALA A 48 1.06 6.76 -11.41
C ALA A 48 -0.43 6.61 -11.04
N ARG A 49 -1.18 5.82 -11.80
CA ARG A 49 -2.60 5.53 -11.51
C ARG A 49 -2.77 4.72 -10.23
N CYS A 50 -1.95 3.69 -10.04
CA CYS A 50 -1.93 2.86 -8.84
C CYS A 50 -1.64 3.71 -7.59
N SER A 51 -0.56 4.50 -7.61
CA SER A 51 -0.16 5.36 -6.48
C SER A 51 -1.23 6.41 -6.16
N LYS A 52 -1.87 7.00 -7.18
CA LYS A 52 -3.01 7.91 -6.98
C LYS A 52 -4.19 7.24 -6.28
N ALA A 53 -4.55 6.02 -6.69
CA ALA A 53 -5.65 5.27 -6.08
C ALA A 53 -5.31 4.81 -4.65
N LEU A 54 -4.06 4.41 -4.40
CA LEU A 54 -3.56 4.08 -3.07
C LEU A 54 -3.60 5.28 -2.12
N ARG A 55 -3.12 6.45 -2.55
CA ARG A 55 -3.23 7.68 -1.76
C ARG A 55 -4.70 7.98 -1.42
N LYS A 56 -5.60 7.90 -2.40
CA LYS A 56 -7.04 8.07 -2.17
C LYS A 56 -7.59 7.07 -1.15
N PHE A 57 -7.13 5.81 -1.15
CA PHE A 57 -7.55 4.82 -0.16
C PHE A 57 -7.13 5.23 1.26
N PHE A 58 -5.87 5.60 1.47
CA PHE A 58 -5.38 6.02 2.78
C PHE A 58 -5.89 7.38 3.26
N ASP A 59 -6.25 8.28 2.34
CA ASP A 59 -6.83 9.58 2.66
C ASP A 59 -8.32 9.50 3.04
N ARG A 60 -9.04 8.51 2.51
CA ARG A 60 -10.52 8.45 2.60
C ARG A 60 -11.05 7.32 3.46
N VAL A 61 -10.29 6.26 3.67
CA VAL A 61 -10.68 5.17 4.57
C VAL A 61 -10.18 5.50 5.98
N PRO A 62 -11.02 5.32 7.02
CA PRO A 62 -10.61 5.57 8.40
C PRO A 62 -9.32 4.83 8.81
N PRO A 63 -8.50 5.42 9.71
CA PRO A 63 -7.30 4.78 10.26
C PRO A 63 -7.57 3.38 10.81
N ASP A 64 -8.71 3.17 11.45
CA ASP A 64 -9.07 1.89 12.08
C ASP A 64 -9.01 0.73 11.09
N PHE A 65 -9.44 0.92 9.84
CA PHE A 65 -9.32 -0.11 8.80
C PHE A 65 -7.94 -0.14 8.17
N THR A 66 -7.39 1.03 7.81
CA THR A 66 -6.12 1.10 7.05
C THR A 66 -4.94 0.63 7.89
N HIS A 67 -4.88 0.99 9.17
CA HIS A 67 -3.84 0.57 10.09
C HIS A 67 -3.92 -0.92 10.40
N GLU A 68 -5.13 -1.47 10.59
CA GLU A 68 -5.30 -2.91 10.76
C GLU A 68 -4.82 -3.72 9.54
N LEU A 69 -4.99 -3.19 8.33
CA LEU A 69 -4.50 -3.83 7.10
C LEU A 69 -2.97 -3.77 6.93
N LEU A 70 -2.33 -2.70 7.41
CA LEU A 70 -0.89 -2.45 7.22
C LEU A 70 -0.02 -2.97 8.35
N PHE A 71 -0.51 -2.84 9.57
CA PHE A 71 0.27 -3.05 10.79
C PHE A 71 -0.22 -4.25 11.60
N CYS A 72 -1.09 -5.09 11.02
CA CYS A 72 -1.51 -6.34 11.63
C CYS A 72 -0.30 -7.19 12.07
N PRO A 73 -0.30 -7.73 13.29
CA PRO A 73 0.75 -8.62 13.76
C PRO A 73 0.65 -9.99 13.08
N CYS A 74 1.80 -10.58 12.76
CA CYS A 74 1.90 -11.87 12.08
C CYS A 74 2.90 -12.79 12.77
N THR A 75 2.53 -14.05 12.93
CA THR A 75 3.39 -15.13 13.45
C THR A 75 3.84 -16.11 12.37
N ALA A 76 3.15 -16.13 11.22
CA ALA A 76 3.42 -17.04 10.11
C ALA A 76 3.74 -16.28 8.82
N ALA A 77 4.57 -16.89 7.96
CA ALA A 77 4.99 -16.31 6.68
C ALA A 77 3.80 -15.93 5.76
N ALA A 78 2.76 -16.76 5.72
CA ALA A 78 1.56 -16.47 4.91
C ALA A 78 0.80 -15.20 5.37
N CYS A 79 0.82 -14.89 6.67
CA CYS A 79 0.27 -13.63 7.19
C CYS A 79 1.16 -12.45 6.80
N ALA A 80 2.48 -12.59 6.96
CA ALA A 80 3.44 -11.55 6.59
C ALA A 80 3.36 -11.21 5.10
N GLU A 81 3.18 -12.22 4.23
CA GLU A 81 3.01 -12.00 2.79
C GLU A 81 1.67 -11.32 2.49
N ARG A 82 0.58 -11.68 3.17
CA ARG A 82 -0.70 -10.96 3.03
C ARG A 82 -0.54 -9.47 3.37
N ARG A 83 0.17 -9.16 4.46
CA ARG A 83 0.46 -7.78 4.87
C ARG A 83 1.31 -7.05 3.82
N ARG A 84 2.34 -7.71 3.28
CA ARG A 84 3.19 -7.17 2.21
C ARG A 84 2.39 -6.84 0.95
N GLN A 85 1.41 -7.68 0.61
CA GLN A 85 0.57 -7.51 -0.58
C GLN A 85 -0.49 -6.40 -0.45
N THR A 86 -0.72 -5.84 0.74
CA THR A 86 -1.75 -4.80 0.97
C THR A 86 -1.64 -3.62 -0.01
N ILE A 87 -0.41 -3.22 -0.35
CA ILE A 87 -0.10 -2.08 -1.25
C ILE A 87 0.19 -2.49 -2.69
N VAL A 88 0.10 -3.78 -3.04
CA VAL A 88 0.47 -4.32 -4.37
C VAL A 88 1.93 -3.96 -4.74
N PRO A 89 2.92 -4.47 -3.99
CA PRO A 89 4.31 -4.03 -4.07
C PRO A 89 4.95 -4.24 -5.44
N GLY A 90 4.53 -5.27 -6.19
CA GLY A 90 5.01 -5.51 -7.57
C GLY A 90 4.67 -4.40 -8.56
N CYS A 91 3.79 -3.46 -8.19
CA CYS A 91 3.44 -2.28 -8.98
C CYS A 91 3.84 -0.97 -8.30
N SER A 92 3.48 -0.82 -7.03
CA SER A 92 3.59 0.45 -6.29
C SER A 92 4.95 0.68 -5.65
N TYR A 93 5.75 -0.37 -5.44
CA TYR A 93 6.99 -0.29 -4.67
C TYR A 93 8.19 -0.79 -5.47
N GLU A 94 8.17 -2.05 -5.91
CA GLU A 94 9.25 -2.72 -6.62
C GLU A 94 9.58 -1.97 -7.92
N ASP A 95 10.87 -1.79 -8.18
CA ASP A 95 11.41 -1.19 -9.39
C ASP A 95 12.67 -1.99 -9.78
N ARG A 96 12.97 -2.03 -11.08
CA ARG A 96 14.15 -2.73 -11.61
C ARG A 96 15.44 -2.05 -11.14
N ASP A 97 15.44 -0.73 -11.15
CA ASP A 97 16.56 0.08 -10.66
C ASP A 97 16.32 0.48 -9.21
N LYS A 98 17.32 0.24 -8.36
CA LYS A 98 17.31 0.62 -6.94
C LYS A 98 18.30 1.77 -6.71
N PRO A 99 17.90 3.03 -6.97
CA PRO A 99 18.76 4.18 -6.67
C PRO A 99 19.06 4.25 -5.17
N SER A 100 20.13 4.96 -4.80
CA SER A 100 20.44 5.19 -3.39
C SER A 100 19.32 5.98 -2.69
N CYS A 101 19.15 5.78 -1.38
CA CYS A 101 18.14 6.50 -0.61
C CYS A 101 18.30 8.03 -0.72
N LEU A 102 19.54 8.52 -0.85
CA LEU A 102 19.82 9.95 -1.04
C LEU A 102 19.36 10.46 -2.41
N ALA A 103 19.51 9.66 -3.48
CA ALA A 103 19.01 10.01 -4.79
C ALA A 103 17.47 10.05 -4.80
N GLN A 104 16.81 9.07 -4.20
CA GLN A 104 15.35 9.09 -4.03
C GLN A 104 14.86 10.27 -3.19
N LEU A 105 15.57 10.62 -2.11
CA LEU A 105 15.24 11.77 -1.28
C LEU A 105 15.28 13.08 -2.09
N ARG A 106 16.25 13.25 -3.00
CA ARG A 106 16.31 14.43 -3.87
C ARG A 106 15.11 14.51 -4.80
N VAL A 107 14.73 13.38 -5.41
CA VAL A 107 13.53 13.30 -6.27
C VAL A 107 12.27 13.65 -5.46
N CYS A 108 12.12 13.05 -4.28
CA CYS A 108 10.99 13.30 -3.37
C CYS A 108 10.89 14.78 -2.95
N LYS A 109 12.00 15.44 -2.64
CA LYS A 109 12.00 16.86 -2.27
C LYS A 109 11.58 17.79 -3.41
N ALA A 110 11.76 17.38 -4.66
CA ALA A 110 11.33 18.14 -5.84
C ALA A 110 9.83 17.96 -6.14
N ASP A 111 9.20 16.92 -5.62
CA ASP A 111 7.76 16.68 -5.74
C ASP A 111 7.01 17.28 -4.55
N TYR A 112 5.99 18.11 -4.80
CA TYR A 112 5.27 18.81 -3.72
C TYR A 112 4.56 17.84 -2.76
N VAL A 113 4.01 16.74 -3.27
CA VAL A 113 3.27 15.76 -2.45
C VAL A 113 4.24 14.99 -1.55
N CYS A 114 5.36 14.54 -2.11
CA CYS A 114 6.38 13.80 -1.35
C CYS A 114 7.18 14.70 -0.40
N SER A 115 7.42 15.95 -0.78
CA SER A 115 8.12 16.94 0.06
C SER A 115 7.30 17.30 1.30
N THR A 116 6.00 17.58 1.13
CA THR A 116 5.10 17.88 2.26
C THR A 116 4.93 16.68 3.20
N ALA A 117 4.82 15.47 2.64
CA ALA A 117 4.85 14.21 3.38
C ALA A 117 6.11 14.03 4.26
N SER A 118 7.28 14.33 3.69
CA SER A 118 8.58 14.13 4.35
C SER A 118 8.83 15.09 5.52
N LEU A 119 8.05 16.16 5.63
CA LEU A 119 8.13 17.14 6.72
C LEU A 119 7.32 16.72 7.95
N ILE A 120 6.57 15.62 7.88
CA ILE A 120 5.83 15.09 9.02
C ILE A 120 6.84 14.45 9.98
N PRO A 121 6.87 14.86 11.27
CA PRO A 121 7.84 14.34 12.22
C PRO A 121 7.74 12.81 12.36
N LEU A 122 8.87 12.11 12.23
CA LEU A 122 8.97 10.65 12.48
C LEU A 122 8.56 10.24 13.91
N ASN A 123 8.51 11.21 14.84
CA ASN A 123 8.00 11.02 16.21
C ASN A 123 6.46 11.04 16.33
N ARG A 124 5.74 11.29 15.24
CA ARG A 124 4.28 11.20 15.18
C ARG A 124 3.90 9.86 14.57
N SER A 125 4.09 8.76 15.31
CA SER A 125 3.71 7.41 14.89
C SER A 125 2.19 7.19 14.73
N GLU A 126 1.41 8.27 14.59
CA GLU A 126 -0.04 8.29 14.44
C GLU A 126 -0.52 9.06 13.18
N SER A 127 0.36 9.62 12.35
CA SER A 127 -0.06 10.29 11.10
C SER A 127 0.67 9.79 9.87
N GLN A 128 0.16 8.68 9.33
CA GLN A 128 -0.47 8.66 8.00
C GLN A 128 0.19 9.47 6.89
N THR A 129 1.47 9.23 6.60
CA THR A 129 1.90 9.44 5.22
C THR A 129 2.70 8.26 4.75
N MET A 130 1.98 7.35 4.12
CA MET A 130 2.57 6.24 3.42
C MET A 130 3.23 6.77 2.16
N LEU A 131 4.55 6.61 2.05
CA LEU A 131 5.26 6.73 0.78
C LEU A 131 4.77 5.60 -0.14
N LEU A 132 3.76 5.91 -0.96
CA LEU A 132 3.39 5.18 -2.18
C LEU A 132 3.42 6.14 -3.38
#